data_AF-A0A183Q0U8-F1
#
_entry.id   AF-A0A183Q0U8-F1
#
_cell.length_a   1.000
_cell.length_b   1.000
_cell.length_c   1.000
_cell.angle_alpha   90.00
_cell.angle_beta   90.00
_cell.angle_gamma   90.00
#
_symmetry.space_group_name_H-M   'P 1'
#
loop_
_entity.id
_entity.type
_entity.pdbx_description
1 polymer ?
#
loop_
_entity_poly.entity_id
_entity_poly.type
_entity_poly.pdbx_seq_one_letter_code
_entity_poly.pdbx_strand_id
1 'polypeptide(L)'
;MTPHDEKRIPSEVTRPMPLLTTRATIYLGTWNVRIVWDTGRAFQIASEMRRYNLEVLGISETHWTQVGQQQLASGELLLYSGHEEENAPHTQGVAFMLSK
;
A
#
# COMPACT_ATOMS: atom_id res chain seq x y z
N MET A 1 -44.92 -18.50 13.82
CA MET A 1 -44.01 -18.07 12.75
C MET A 1 -43.57 -16.65 13.09
N THR A 2 -42.46 -16.51 13.79
CA THR A 2 -41.89 -15.22 14.23
C THR A 2 -40.61 -14.96 13.45
N PRO A 3 -40.38 -13.78 12.86
CA PRO A 3 -39.10 -13.49 12.22
C PRO A 3 -38.08 -13.18 13.32
N HIS A 4 -36.99 -13.93 13.33
CA HIS A 4 -35.81 -13.64 14.15
C HIS A 4 -35.08 -12.44 13.56
N ASP A 5 -34.99 -11.35 14.32
CA ASP A 5 -34.16 -10.17 14.05
C ASP A 5 -32.69 -10.57 13.96
N GLU A 6 -32.12 -10.43 12.76
CA GLU A 6 -30.70 -10.58 12.50
C GLU A 6 -29.96 -9.34 13.03
N LYS A 7 -29.19 -9.52 14.11
CA LYS A 7 -28.35 -8.48 14.70
C LYS A 7 -27.27 -8.07 13.71
N ARG A 8 -27.50 -6.94 13.05
CA ARG A 8 -26.51 -6.25 12.22
C ARG A 8 -25.33 -5.82 13.10
N ILE A 9 -24.19 -6.46 12.91
CA ILE A 9 -22.92 -6.08 13.53
C ILE A 9 -22.52 -4.72 12.91
N PRO A 10 -22.24 -3.66 13.70
CA PRO A 10 -21.74 -2.43 13.12
C PRO A 10 -20.32 -2.68 12.62
N SER A 11 -20.10 -2.60 11.31
CA SER A 11 -18.77 -2.47 10.75
C SER A 11 -18.17 -1.17 11.29
N GLU A 12 -17.11 -1.28 12.08
CA GLU A 12 -16.34 -0.14 12.55
C GLU A 12 -15.90 0.66 11.34
N VAL A 13 -16.54 1.81 11.12
CA VAL A 13 -16.17 2.75 10.06
C VAL A 13 -14.83 3.33 10.47
N THR A 14 -13.74 2.70 10.01
CA THR A 14 -12.40 3.28 10.07
C THR A 14 -12.53 4.69 9.50
N ARG A 15 -12.31 5.69 10.36
CA ARG A 15 -12.40 7.10 9.95
C ARG A 15 -11.55 7.28 8.69
N PRO A 16 -12.05 7.92 7.63
CA PRO A 16 -11.24 8.17 6.45
C PRO A 16 -9.97 8.89 6.88
N MET A 17 -8.81 8.30 6.65
CA MET A 17 -7.54 9.03 6.78
C MET A 17 -7.65 10.20 5.79
N PRO A 18 -7.54 11.46 6.23
CA PRO A 18 -7.70 12.60 5.35
C PRO A 18 -6.38 12.81 4.59
N LEU A 19 -6.02 11.82 3.75
CA LEU A 19 -4.82 11.88 2.92
C LEU A 19 -4.92 13.00 1.87
N LEU A 20 -6.13 13.46 1.54
CA LEU A 20 -6.39 14.43 0.46
C LEU A 20 -7.40 15.50 0.91
N THR A 21 -7.00 16.43 1.78
CA THR A 21 -7.78 17.65 2.07
C THR A 21 -7.26 18.84 1.26
N THR A 22 -8.13 19.79 0.90
CA THR A 22 -7.87 20.90 -0.04
C THR A 22 -6.80 21.91 0.39
N ARG A 23 -6.12 21.67 1.52
CA ARG A 23 -4.99 22.47 2.04
C ARG A 23 -3.88 21.64 2.70
N ALA A 24 -3.92 20.32 2.61
CA ALA A 24 -2.82 19.49 3.12
C ALA A 24 -1.65 19.57 2.15
N THR A 25 -0.45 19.80 2.70
CA THR A 25 0.79 19.62 1.96
C THR A 25 1.14 18.15 2.06
N ILE A 26 1.20 17.46 0.92
CA ILE A 26 1.52 16.03 0.86
C ILE A 26 2.91 15.90 0.26
N TYR A 27 3.80 15.22 0.97
CA TYR A 27 5.12 14.92 0.44
C TYR A 27 5.11 13.60 -0.32
N LEU A 28 5.35 13.68 -1.64
CA LEU A 28 5.43 12.52 -2.52
C LEU A 28 6.87 12.27 -2.97
N GLY A 29 7.29 11.02 -2.94
CA GLY A 29 8.55 10.56 -3.53
C GLY A 29 8.32 9.46 -4.55
N THR A 30 9.32 9.22 -5.40
CA THR A 30 9.36 8.03 -6.26
C THR A 30 10.71 7.33 -6.13
N TRP A 31 10.70 5.99 -6.11
CA TRP A 31 11.90 5.19 -6.02
C TRP A 31 11.79 3.94 -6.90
N ASN A 32 12.72 3.80 -7.85
CA ASN A 32 12.93 2.55 -8.58
C ASN A 32 13.87 1.63 -7.79
N VAL A 33 13.34 0.51 -7.27
CA VAL A 33 14.07 -0.39 -6.36
C VAL A 33 14.83 -1.49 -7.14
N ARG A 34 14.52 -1.71 -8.43
CA ARG A 34 15.22 -2.60 -9.40
C ARG A 34 15.50 -4.05 -8.98
N ILE A 35 14.92 -4.57 -7.90
CA ILE A 35 15.18 -5.92 -7.37
C ILE A 35 13.92 -6.49 -6.69
N VAL A 36 13.83 -7.83 -6.63
CA VAL A 36 12.73 -8.61 -6.02
C VAL A 36 12.34 -8.07 -4.63
N TRP A 37 11.05 -7.85 -4.42
CA TRP A 37 10.45 -7.54 -3.13
C TRP A 37 10.72 -8.61 -2.06
N ASP A 38 11.18 -8.19 -0.88
CA ASP A 38 11.29 -9.02 0.31
C ASP A 38 10.86 -8.22 1.54
N THR A 39 10.36 -8.93 2.56
CA THR A 39 9.90 -8.39 3.84
C THR A 39 10.97 -7.50 4.49
N GLY A 40 12.25 -7.88 4.43
CA GLY A 40 13.35 -7.07 4.98
C GLY A 40 13.53 -5.72 4.27
N ARG A 41 13.33 -5.67 2.95
CA ARG A 41 13.42 -4.44 2.15
C ARG A 41 12.23 -3.52 2.35
N ALA A 42 11.04 -4.10 2.55
CA ALA A 42 9.84 -3.34 2.89
C ALA A 42 10.09 -2.40 4.09
N PHE A 43 10.76 -2.90 5.13
CA PHE A 43 11.13 -2.12 6.31
C PHE A 43 12.19 -1.05 6.03
N GLN A 44 13.17 -1.32 5.15
CA GLN A 44 14.16 -0.31 4.76
C GLN A 44 13.52 0.84 3.99
N ILE A 45 12.61 0.51 3.07
CA ILE A 45 11.84 1.51 2.31
C ILE A 45 10.98 2.35 3.25
N ALA A 46 10.27 1.71 4.21
CA ALA A 46 9.52 2.42 5.23
C ALA A 46 10.40 3.34 6.09
N SER A 47 11.61 2.89 6.46
CA SER A 47 12.57 3.70 7.20
C SER A 47 12.99 4.95 6.42
N GLU A 48 13.31 4.81 5.14
CA GLU A 48 13.68 5.96 4.29
C GLU A 48 12.49 6.88 4.02
N MET A 49 11.28 6.33 3.83
CA MET A 49 10.05 7.11 3.71
C MET A 49 9.84 8.03 4.93
N ARG A 50 10.04 7.50 6.14
CA ARG A 50 10.00 8.29 7.39
C ARG A 50 11.12 9.30 7.47
N ARG A 51 12.33 8.93 7.07
CA ARG A 51 13.51 9.82 7.09
C ARG A 51 13.30 11.07 6.24
N TYR A 52 12.66 10.92 5.08
CA TYR A 52 12.31 12.02 4.19
C TYR A 52 10.95 12.65 4.48
N ASN A 53 10.25 12.19 5.53
CA ASN A 53 8.91 12.65 5.90
C ASN A 53 7.92 12.62 4.73
N LEU A 54 7.99 11.54 3.94
CA LEU A 54 7.07 11.31 2.82
C LEU A 54 5.76 10.70 3.32
N GLU A 55 4.65 11.15 2.76
CA GLU A 55 3.31 10.61 3.02
C GLU A 55 2.93 9.55 1.97
N VAL A 56 3.46 9.69 0.76
CA VAL A 56 3.27 8.74 -0.34
C VAL A 56 4.60 8.48 -1.04
N LEU A 57 4.96 7.21 -1.19
CA LEU A 57 6.10 6.79 -1.98
C LEU A 57 5.64 5.91 -3.15
N GLY A 58 5.84 6.37 -4.38
CA GLY A 58 5.69 5.55 -5.58
C GLY A 58 6.90 4.64 -5.76
N ILE A 59 6.67 3.34 -5.90
CA ILE A 59 7.69 2.32 -6.06
C ILE A 59 7.48 1.67 -7.43
N SER A 60 8.52 1.66 -8.26
CA SER A 60 8.48 0.98 -9.56
C SER A 60 9.37 -0.26 -9.52
N GLU A 61 8.80 -1.43 -9.79
CA GLU A 61 9.51 -2.72 -9.77
C GLU A 61 8.91 -3.71 -10.78
N THR A 62 9.75 -4.55 -11.36
CA THR A 62 9.39 -5.47 -12.44
C THR A 62 8.70 -6.77 -12.00
N HIS A 63 8.69 -7.14 -10.71
CA HIS A 63 8.30 -8.49 -10.26
C HIS A 63 7.07 -8.58 -9.34
N TRP A 64 6.23 -7.56 -9.27
CA TRP A 64 4.92 -7.73 -8.65
C TRP A 64 4.08 -8.66 -9.51
N THR A 65 3.69 -9.80 -8.96
CA THR A 65 2.63 -10.64 -9.51
C THR A 65 1.35 -10.29 -8.78
N GLN A 66 0.25 -10.09 -9.52
CA GLN A 66 -1.08 -9.80 -8.97
C GLN A 66 -1.27 -8.36 -8.45
N VAL A 67 -2.51 -8.08 -8.04
CA VAL A 67 -2.95 -6.82 -7.44
C VAL A 67 -3.33 -7.07 -5.99
N GLY A 68 -2.89 -6.21 -5.08
CA GLY A 68 -3.20 -6.39 -3.67
C GLY A 68 -2.81 -5.22 -2.80
N GLN A 69 -3.06 -5.40 -1.50
CA GLN A 69 -2.63 -4.50 -0.46
C GLN A 69 -2.12 -5.28 0.74
N GLN A 70 -1.11 -4.73 1.43
CA GLN A 70 -0.54 -5.32 2.63
C GLN A 70 -0.15 -4.21 3.60
N GLN A 71 -0.52 -4.37 4.88
CA GLN A 71 -0.01 -3.51 5.94
C GLN A 71 1.30 -4.08 6.47
N LEU A 72 2.35 -3.26 6.51
CA LEU A 72 3.60 -3.63 7.16
C LEU A 72 3.39 -3.63 8.69
N ALA A 73 4.15 -4.47 9.40
CA ALA A 73 4.13 -4.47 10.88
C ALA A 73 4.50 -3.09 11.48
N SER A 74 5.17 -2.27 10.68
CA SER A 74 5.59 -0.91 11.02
C SER A 74 4.47 0.14 10.85
N GLY A 75 3.33 -0.24 10.24
CA GLY A 75 2.09 0.55 10.15
C GLY A 75 1.76 1.07 8.76
N GLU A 76 2.76 1.18 7.87
CA GLU A 76 2.60 1.64 6.49
C GLU A 76 1.73 0.70 5.66
N LEU A 77 0.92 1.27 4.78
CA LEU A 77 0.08 0.51 3.84
C LEU A 77 0.78 0.44 2.49
N LEU A 78 1.05 -0.77 2.01
CA LEU A 78 1.53 -1.04 0.68
C LEU A 78 0.37 -1.42 -0.23
N LEU A 79 0.21 -0.71 -1.34
CA LEU A 79 -0.68 -1.06 -2.44
C LEU A 79 0.19 -1.47 -3.61
N TYR A 80 -0.08 -2.61 -4.25
CA TYR A 80 0.70 -3.06 -5.40
C TYR A 80 -0.18 -3.58 -6.51
N SER A 81 0.32 -3.45 -7.72
CA SER A 81 -0.30 -3.95 -8.94
C SER A 81 0.79 -4.43 -9.87
N GLY A 82 0.63 -5.65 -10.38
CA GLY A 82 1.50 -6.19 -11.40
C GLY A 82 0.79 -7.27 -12.21
N HIS A 83 1.51 -7.87 -13.15
CA HIS A 83 0.91 -8.78 -14.13
C HIS A 83 0.53 -10.12 -13.48
N GLU A 84 -0.60 -10.71 -13.86
CA GLU A 84 -1.09 -11.97 -13.28
C GLU A 84 -0.35 -13.21 -13.82
N GLU A 85 0.15 -13.14 -15.06
CA GLU A 85 0.86 -14.27 -15.68
C GLU A 85 2.31 -14.39 -15.16
N GLU A 86 2.62 -15.55 -14.57
CA GLU A 86 3.95 -15.96 -14.09
C GLU A 86 5.03 -15.92 -15.19
N ASN A 87 4.63 -16.04 -16.47
CA ASN A 87 5.50 -16.10 -17.65
C ASN A 87 5.49 -14.83 -18.52
N ALA A 88 4.72 -13.80 -18.17
CA ALA A 88 4.75 -12.54 -18.90
C ALA A 88 6.08 -11.80 -18.61
N PRO A 89 6.61 -11.03 -19.57
CA PRO A 89 7.83 -10.26 -19.34
C PRO A 89 7.65 -9.36 -18.11
N HIS A 90 8.42 -9.66 -17.05
CA HIS A 90 8.47 -8.94 -15.77
C HIS A 90 8.81 -7.46 -15.99
N THR A 91 7.86 -6.62 -16.37
CA THR A 91 8.16 -5.27 -16.87
C THR A 91 7.21 -4.17 -16.40
N GLN A 92 6.24 -4.44 -15.52
CA GLN A 92 5.11 -3.52 -15.31
C GLN A 92 4.56 -3.41 -13.88
N GLY A 93 5.25 -3.97 -12.88
CA GLY A 93 4.81 -3.84 -11.50
C GLY A 93 4.95 -2.40 -10.97
N VAL A 94 3.92 -1.92 -10.28
CA VAL A 94 3.94 -0.65 -9.57
C VAL A 94 3.38 -0.85 -8.17
N ALA A 95 3.92 -0.12 -7.22
CA ALA A 95 3.40 -0.09 -5.87
C ALA A 95 3.41 1.33 -5.30
N PHE A 96 2.56 1.56 -4.32
CA PHE A 96 2.54 2.76 -3.50
C PHE A 96 2.67 2.34 -2.05
N MET A 97 3.58 2.98 -1.32
CA MET A 97 3.63 2.91 0.14
C MET A 97 3.05 4.20 0.72
N LEU A 98 2.13 4.05 1.67
CA LEU A 98 1.44 5.14 2.35
C LEU A 98 1.86 5.16 3.82
N SER A 99 2.14 6.35 4.33
CA SER A 99 2.40 6.53 5.76
C SER A 99 1.17 6.17 6.59
N LYS A 100 1.38 5.83 7.86
CA LYS A 100 0.32 5.63 8.84
C LYS A 100 -0.55 6.88 9.03
#